data_AF-A0A524IDV9-F1
#
_entry.id   AF-A0A524IDV9-F1
#
_cell.length_a   1.000
_cell.length_b   1.000
_cell.length_c   1.000
_cell.angle_alpha   90.00
_cell.angle_beta   90.00
_cell.angle_gamma   90.00
#
_symmetry.space_group_name_H-M   'P 1'
#
loop_
_entity.id
_entity.type
_entity.pdbx_description
1 polymer ?
#
loop_
_entity_poly.entity_id
_entity_poly.type
_entity_poly.pdbx_seq_one_letter_code
_entity_poly.pdbx_strand_id
1 'polypeptide(L)'
;MRAIDVHAHPSTRPWYESMRPYFEALESYYKTPFRVRTDEEMAGEFLEAGVGAMILAWDAETTTRLPATTNEYVASVRDRFPGAVIGAWASVDPWKGEEAVRELDHAVRDLGLAGVKFQGIAQAFFPNDRRFYPLYEKCVELSVPVQFHTGTTGLGAGTPGGMGLKLKYTQPIYLDDVAADFPGLTVIGCHPSWPWQSEMIAILLHKENVYMETSGWSPKYFTPELKKEIAGRLQDKVMFGSDYPVLTYERLFRDWDAEGYPAAVLDKVFLANARRILRLP
;
A
#
# COMPACT_ATOMS: atom_id res chain seq x y z
N MET A 1 -8.41 -16.79 -10.22
CA MET A 1 -7.55 -15.66 -9.83
C MET A 1 -6.17 -16.20 -9.47
N ARG A 2 -5.10 -15.63 -10.03
CA ARG A 2 -3.69 -15.99 -9.82
C ARG A 2 -3.12 -15.38 -8.54
N ALA A 3 -3.45 -14.12 -8.27
CA ALA A 3 -3.00 -13.40 -7.08
C ALA A 3 -4.04 -12.38 -6.62
N ILE A 4 -4.00 -12.05 -5.33
CA ILE A 4 -4.64 -10.87 -4.75
C ILE A 4 -3.57 -9.80 -4.66
N ASP A 5 -3.77 -8.70 -5.37
CA ASP A 5 -2.90 -7.53 -5.26
C ASP A 5 -3.46 -6.59 -4.20
N VAL A 6 -2.82 -6.56 -3.03
CA VAL A 6 -3.32 -5.74 -1.90
C VAL A 6 -2.97 -4.26 -2.05
N HIS A 7 -2.22 -3.87 -3.09
CA HIS A 7 -1.74 -2.51 -3.29
C HIS A 7 -1.66 -2.16 -4.78
N ALA A 8 -2.77 -1.64 -5.29
CA ALA A 8 -2.85 -1.01 -6.60
C ALA A 8 -3.32 0.44 -6.49
N HIS A 9 -2.77 1.32 -7.32
CA HIS A 9 -3.29 2.67 -7.49
C HIS A 9 -4.36 2.72 -8.58
N PRO A 10 -5.44 3.49 -8.41
CA PRO A 10 -6.36 3.76 -9.49
C PRO A 10 -5.61 4.53 -10.59
N SER A 11 -5.33 3.93 -11.75
CA SER A 11 -4.51 4.52 -12.82
C SER A 11 -5.26 5.55 -13.67
N THR A 12 -6.19 6.27 -13.05
CA THR A 12 -7.28 7.01 -13.66
C THR A 12 -7.12 8.52 -13.44
N ARG A 13 -8.01 9.31 -14.04
CA ARG A 13 -7.93 10.78 -13.99
C ARG A 13 -7.97 11.34 -12.56
N PRO A 14 -8.88 10.92 -11.66
CA PRO A 14 -8.89 11.41 -10.28
C PRO A 14 -7.54 11.22 -9.57
N TRP A 15 -6.91 10.06 -9.77
CA TRP A 15 -5.59 9.79 -9.20
C TRP A 15 -4.49 10.66 -9.79
N TYR A 16 -4.45 10.76 -11.12
CA TYR A 16 -3.50 11.63 -11.79
C TYR A 16 -3.59 13.07 -11.28
N GLU A 17 -4.81 13.58 -11.10
CA GLU A 17 -5.03 14.94 -10.60
C GLU A 17 -4.59 15.10 -9.14
N SER A 18 -4.77 14.08 -8.32
CA SER A 18 -4.33 14.09 -6.92
C SER A 18 -2.81 14.12 -6.75
N MET A 19 -2.04 13.65 -7.73
CA MET A 19 -0.58 13.58 -7.64
C MET A 19 0.14 14.27 -8.80
N ARG A 20 -0.54 15.16 -9.53
CA ARG A 20 -0.09 15.73 -10.81
C ARG A 20 1.35 16.24 -10.81
N PRO A 21 1.79 17.10 -9.86
CA PRO A 21 3.16 17.62 -9.90
C PRO A 21 4.23 16.54 -9.76
N TYR A 22 3.91 15.45 -9.05
CA TYR A 22 4.82 14.31 -8.91
C TYR A 22 4.89 13.50 -10.20
N PHE A 23 3.76 13.31 -10.89
CA PHE A 23 3.77 12.66 -12.21
C PHE A 23 4.52 13.49 -13.24
N GLU A 24 4.27 14.79 -13.35
CA GLU A 24 4.98 15.67 -14.28
C GLU A 24 6.51 15.64 -14.06
N ALA A 25 6.94 15.59 -12.79
CA ALA A 25 8.35 15.43 -12.44
C ALA A 25 8.93 14.08 -12.92
N LEU A 26 8.19 12.99 -12.70
CA LEU A 26 8.57 11.65 -13.15
C LEU A 26 8.60 11.54 -14.69
N GLU A 27 7.61 12.08 -15.37
CA GLU A 27 7.53 12.14 -16.83
C GLU A 27 8.72 12.90 -17.42
N SER A 28 9.08 14.04 -16.80
CA SER A 28 10.26 14.82 -17.19
C SER A 28 11.57 14.03 -16.99
N TYR A 29 11.69 13.33 -15.86
CA TYR A 29 12.89 12.54 -15.52
C TYR A 29 13.06 11.31 -16.43
N TYR A 30 11.99 10.53 -16.64
CA TYR A 30 12.01 9.28 -17.42
C TYR A 30 11.69 9.48 -18.91
N LYS A 31 11.34 10.70 -19.33
CA LYS A 31 10.92 11.04 -20.71
C LYS A 31 9.79 10.16 -21.25
N THR A 32 8.91 9.70 -20.36
CA THR A 32 7.80 8.80 -20.68
C THR A 32 6.52 9.36 -20.04
N PRO A 33 5.47 9.64 -20.81
CA PRO A 33 4.22 10.16 -20.26
C PRO A 33 3.51 9.09 -19.43
N PHE A 34 2.84 9.53 -18.36
CA PHE A 34 1.94 8.70 -17.58
C PHE A 34 0.65 8.46 -18.37
N ARG A 35 0.31 7.19 -18.59
CA ARG A 35 -0.94 6.81 -19.26
C ARG A 35 -2.09 6.79 -18.27
N VAL A 36 -2.94 7.81 -18.34
CA VAL A 36 -4.25 7.84 -17.68
C VAL A 36 -5.20 6.86 -18.38
N ARG A 37 -5.82 5.97 -17.62
CA ARG A 37 -6.79 4.96 -18.09
C ARG A 37 -8.21 5.32 -17.70
N THR A 38 -9.19 4.72 -18.37
CA THR A 38 -10.55 4.62 -17.82
C THR A 38 -10.62 3.53 -16.75
N ASP A 39 -11.70 3.54 -15.96
CA ASP A 39 -11.91 2.50 -14.95
C ASP A 39 -12.06 1.11 -15.61
N GLU A 40 -12.71 1.04 -16.77
CA GLU A 40 -12.89 -0.19 -17.55
C GLU A 40 -11.55 -0.73 -18.09
N GLU A 41 -10.69 0.14 -18.64
CA GLU A 41 -9.35 -0.26 -19.10
C GLU A 41 -8.52 -0.83 -17.94
N MET A 42 -8.52 -0.14 -16.80
CA MET A 42 -7.81 -0.60 -15.60
C MET A 42 -8.35 -1.94 -15.10
N ALA A 43 -9.67 -2.09 -14.99
CA ALA A 43 -10.30 -3.33 -14.57
C ALA A 43 -10.00 -4.48 -15.56
N GLY A 44 -9.99 -4.19 -16.86
CA GLY A 44 -9.58 -5.13 -17.91
C GLY A 44 -8.14 -5.63 -17.71
N GLU A 45 -7.20 -4.73 -17.45
CA GLU A 45 -5.79 -5.08 -17.20
C GLU A 45 -5.63 -6.01 -15.97
N PHE A 46 -6.44 -5.83 -14.92
CA PHE A 46 -6.46 -6.74 -13.76
C PHE A 46 -6.99 -8.14 -14.13
N LEU A 47 -8.10 -8.19 -14.87
CA LEU A 47 -8.71 -9.45 -15.31
C LEU A 47 -7.79 -10.23 -16.25
N GLU A 48 -7.15 -9.56 -17.20
CA GLU A 48 -6.17 -10.15 -18.12
C GLU A 48 -4.97 -10.73 -17.38
N ALA A 49 -4.50 -10.04 -16.33
CA ALA A 49 -3.45 -10.55 -15.45
C ALA A 49 -3.92 -11.68 -14.50
N GLY A 50 -5.23 -11.93 -14.44
CA GLY A 50 -5.86 -12.87 -13.52
C GLY A 50 -5.80 -12.43 -12.06
N VAL A 51 -5.70 -11.12 -11.80
CA VAL A 51 -5.52 -10.53 -10.46
C VAL A 51 -6.84 -9.98 -9.94
N GLY A 52 -7.11 -10.19 -8.64
CA GLY A 52 -8.08 -9.40 -7.90
C GLY A 52 -7.37 -8.30 -7.16
N ALA A 53 -7.57 -7.05 -7.58
CA ALA A 53 -6.86 -5.90 -7.04
C ALA A 53 -7.63 -5.23 -5.89
N MET A 54 -6.90 -4.74 -4.91
CA MET A 54 -7.37 -3.78 -3.93
C MET A 54 -6.80 -2.41 -4.29
N ILE A 55 -7.66 -1.52 -4.77
CA ILE A 55 -7.25 -0.15 -5.12
C ILE A 55 -7.22 0.76 -3.90
N LEU A 56 -6.58 1.91 -3.99
CA LEU A 56 -6.45 2.82 -2.84
C LEU A 56 -6.89 4.25 -3.15
N ALA A 57 -7.61 4.85 -2.20
CA ALA A 57 -7.81 6.29 -2.15
C ALA A 57 -6.50 7.00 -1.74
N TRP A 58 -6.47 8.33 -1.85
CA TRP A 58 -5.30 9.10 -1.46
C TRP A 58 -5.70 10.52 -1.02
N ASP A 59 -5.43 10.85 0.24
CA ASP A 59 -5.65 12.19 0.79
C ASP A 59 -4.40 12.69 1.53
N ALA A 60 -3.79 13.74 1.00
CA ALA A 60 -2.68 14.47 1.61
C ALA A 60 -2.87 15.99 1.45
N GLU A 61 -4.12 16.46 1.47
CA GLU A 61 -4.49 17.84 1.13
C GLU A 61 -3.77 18.90 1.99
N THR A 62 -3.62 18.66 3.30
CA THR A 62 -3.00 19.61 4.24
C THR A 62 -1.55 19.92 3.87
N THR A 63 -0.80 18.89 3.45
CA THR A 63 0.63 18.99 3.18
C THR A 63 0.93 19.32 1.73
N THR A 64 0.15 18.77 0.79
CA THR A 64 0.42 18.88 -0.65
C THR A 64 -0.41 19.96 -1.34
N ARG A 65 -1.56 20.35 -0.77
CA ARG A 65 -2.57 21.21 -1.40
C ARG A 65 -3.16 20.65 -2.70
N LEU A 66 -2.96 19.35 -2.96
CA LEU A 66 -3.51 18.64 -4.10
C LEU A 66 -4.83 17.97 -3.72
N PRO A 67 -5.81 17.88 -4.64
CA PRO A 67 -7.10 17.28 -4.34
C PRO A 67 -6.94 15.79 -3.99
N ALA A 68 -7.86 15.26 -3.19
CA ALA A 68 -7.87 13.84 -2.87
C ALA A 68 -8.35 12.96 -4.05
N THR A 69 -7.83 11.73 -4.12
CA THR A 69 -8.57 10.62 -4.72
C THR A 69 -9.51 10.09 -3.65
N THR A 70 -10.81 10.36 -3.77
CA THR A 70 -11.75 10.19 -2.65
C THR A 70 -12.07 8.72 -2.34
N ASN A 71 -12.55 8.49 -1.12
CA ASN A 71 -12.99 7.17 -0.66
C ASN A 71 -14.23 6.69 -1.45
N GLU A 72 -15.16 7.59 -1.76
CA GLU A 72 -16.35 7.30 -2.58
C GLU A 72 -15.96 6.89 -4.00
N TYR A 73 -14.95 7.55 -4.58
CA TYR A 73 -14.51 7.20 -5.92
C TYR A 73 -13.99 5.76 -5.96
N VAL A 74 -13.08 5.38 -5.07
CA VAL A 74 -12.54 4.00 -5.07
C VAL A 74 -13.58 2.96 -4.67
N ALA A 75 -14.51 3.31 -3.78
CA ALA A 75 -15.67 2.48 -3.48
C ALA A 75 -16.51 2.23 -4.74
N SER A 76 -16.82 3.30 -5.48
CA SER A 76 -17.63 3.21 -6.71
C SER A 76 -16.96 2.38 -7.81
N VAL A 77 -15.62 2.41 -7.91
CA VAL A 77 -14.86 1.61 -8.88
C VAL A 77 -14.93 0.13 -8.48
N ARG A 78 -14.68 -0.20 -7.21
CA ARG A 78 -14.82 -1.57 -6.70
C ARG A 78 -16.21 -2.13 -6.97
N ASP A 79 -17.25 -1.35 -6.70
CA ASP A 79 -18.65 -1.82 -6.81
C ASP A 79 -19.09 -2.01 -8.27
N ARG A 80 -18.53 -1.24 -9.22
CA ARG A 80 -18.78 -1.42 -10.65
C ARG A 80 -17.99 -2.58 -11.26
N PHE A 81 -16.83 -2.93 -10.69
CA PHE A 81 -15.94 -3.96 -11.23
C PHE A 81 -15.54 -5.04 -10.22
N PRO A 82 -16.49 -5.70 -9.52
CA PRO A 82 -16.19 -6.58 -8.38
C PRO A 82 -15.38 -7.84 -8.74
N GLY A 83 -15.33 -8.23 -10.02
CA GLY A 83 -14.49 -9.33 -10.49
C GLY A 83 -13.01 -8.97 -10.69
N ALA A 84 -12.71 -7.68 -10.85
CA ALA A 84 -11.37 -7.13 -11.10
C ALA A 84 -10.83 -6.42 -9.86
N VAL A 85 -11.67 -5.61 -9.23
CA VAL A 85 -11.37 -4.82 -8.04
C VAL A 85 -12.16 -5.43 -6.88
N ILE A 86 -11.47 -6.24 -6.07
CA ILE A 86 -12.10 -7.07 -5.03
C ILE A 86 -12.14 -6.38 -3.66
N GLY A 87 -11.52 -5.20 -3.55
CA GLY A 87 -11.49 -4.41 -2.34
C GLY A 87 -10.96 -3.00 -2.63
N ALA A 88 -11.07 -2.13 -1.64
CA ALA A 88 -10.46 -0.80 -1.71
C ALA A 88 -10.01 -0.35 -0.32
N TRP A 89 -8.90 0.40 -0.28
CA TRP A 89 -8.33 1.01 0.91
C TRP A 89 -8.75 2.45 1.02
N ALA A 90 -9.21 2.84 2.20
CA ALA A 90 -9.47 4.23 2.53
C ALA A 90 -8.17 5.01 2.61
N SER A 91 -8.27 6.32 2.45
CA SER A 91 -7.23 7.27 2.83
C SER A 91 -7.88 8.47 3.49
N VAL A 92 -7.23 8.97 4.53
CA VAL A 92 -7.62 10.18 5.24
C VAL A 92 -6.35 11.01 5.48
N ASP A 93 -6.46 12.32 5.37
CA ASP A 93 -5.40 13.22 5.81
C ASP A 93 -5.38 13.31 7.34
N PRO A 94 -4.35 12.77 8.01
CA PRO A 94 -4.33 12.66 9.46
C PRO A 94 -4.27 14.03 10.17
N TRP A 95 -3.92 15.10 9.46
CA TRP A 95 -3.88 16.46 10.02
C TRP A 95 -5.25 17.10 10.15
N LYS A 96 -6.31 16.50 9.58
CA LYS A 96 -7.70 16.99 9.73
C LYS A 96 -8.32 16.60 11.09
N GLY A 97 -7.58 15.94 11.97
CA GLY A 97 -7.98 15.66 13.35
C GLY A 97 -9.23 14.78 13.42
N GLU A 98 -10.24 15.20 14.18
CA GLU A 98 -11.50 14.45 14.33
C GLU A 98 -12.23 14.22 13.01
N GLU A 99 -12.07 15.11 12.02
CA GLU A 99 -12.69 14.93 10.71
C GLU A 99 -12.08 13.72 9.98
N ALA A 100 -10.77 13.51 10.11
CA ALA A 100 -10.13 12.31 9.56
C ALA A 100 -10.65 11.03 10.23
N VAL A 101 -10.97 11.08 11.52
CA VAL A 101 -11.53 9.94 12.27
C VAL A 101 -12.98 9.67 11.82
N ARG A 102 -13.79 10.71 11.60
CA ARG A 102 -15.16 10.59 11.08
C ARG A 102 -15.16 10.04 9.66
N GLU A 103 -14.27 10.55 8.80
CA GLU A 103 -14.13 10.08 7.43
C GLU A 103 -13.69 8.60 7.38
N LEU A 104 -12.79 8.18 8.27
CA LEU A 104 -12.41 6.77 8.39
C LEU A 104 -13.60 5.89 8.81
N ASP A 105 -14.39 6.33 9.78
CA ASP A 105 -15.59 5.61 10.23
C ASP A 105 -16.60 5.46 9.09
N HIS A 106 -16.85 6.56 8.35
CA HIS A 106 -17.70 6.56 7.16
C HIS A 106 -17.19 5.61 6.07
N ALA A 107 -15.91 5.72 5.71
CA ALA A 107 -15.30 4.91 4.66
C ALA A 107 -15.40 3.41 4.96
N VAL A 108 -15.28 3.02 6.22
CA VAL A 108 -15.37 1.60 6.60
C VAL A 108 -16.82 1.15 6.74
N ARG A 109 -17.65 1.86 7.51
CA ARG A 109 -19.01 1.41 7.84
C ARG A 109 -20.00 1.58 6.69
N ASP A 110 -19.93 2.70 5.98
CA ASP A 110 -20.90 3.03 4.94
C ASP A 110 -20.41 2.63 3.54
N LEU A 111 -19.11 2.82 3.25
CA LEU A 111 -18.53 2.51 1.93
C LEU A 111 -17.88 1.12 1.86
N GLY A 112 -17.79 0.40 2.99
CA GLY A 112 -17.21 -0.95 3.04
C GLY A 112 -15.74 -1.02 2.61
N LEU A 113 -14.96 0.04 2.83
CA LEU A 113 -13.52 0.02 2.57
C LEU A 113 -12.81 -0.89 3.59
N ALA A 114 -11.77 -1.60 3.14
CA ALA A 114 -11.15 -2.71 3.88
C ALA A 114 -10.30 -2.28 5.09
N GLY A 115 -10.02 -0.99 5.21
CA GLY A 115 -9.10 -0.40 6.18
C GLY A 115 -8.53 0.89 5.62
N VAL A 116 -7.44 1.40 6.19
CA VAL A 116 -6.86 2.69 5.81
C VAL A 116 -5.39 2.58 5.42
N LYS A 117 -4.99 3.35 4.40
CA LYS A 117 -3.60 3.46 3.96
C LYS A 117 -3.08 4.88 4.13
N PHE A 118 -1.91 4.99 4.75
CA PHE A 118 -1.16 6.23 4.90
C PHE A 118 0.10 6.24 4.04
N GLN A 119 0.36 7.38 3.42
CA GLN A 119 1.63 7.67 2.74
C GLN A 119 2.36 8.76 3.50
N GLY A 120 2.99 8.38 4.62
CA GLY A 120 3.61 9.29 5.58
C GLY A 120 4.61 10.28 4.96
N ILE A 121 5.29 9.91 3.86
CA ILE A 121 6.17 10.85 3.16
C ILE A 121 5.42 12.03 2.52
N ALA A 122 4.25 11.78 1.92
CA ALA A 122 3.41 12.82 1.33
C ALA A 122 2.61 13.57 2.40
N GLN A 123 2.10 12.82 3.39
CA GLN A 123 1.31 13.35 4.51
C GLN A 123 2.19 13.95 5.63
N ALA A 124 3.53 13.90 5.49
CA ALA A 124 4.53 14.49 6.37
C ALA A 124 4.41 14.22 7.88
N PHE A 125 4.07 12.98 8.26
CA PHE A 125 3.91 12.59 9.67
C PHE A 125 4.62 11.28 10.01
N PHE A 126 4.92 11.09 11.29
CA PHE A 126 5.44 9.82 11.80
C PHE A 126 4.29 8.94 12.29
N PRO A 127 4.28 7.63 11.94
CA PRO A 127 3.23 6.71 12.40
C PRO A 127 3.09 6.66 13.92
N ASN A 128 4.20 6.73 14.66
CA ASN A 128 4.23 6.64 16.12
C ASN A 128 3.95 7.97 16.86
N ASP A 129 3.63 9.05 16.15
CA ASP A 129 3.26 10.30 16.80
C ASP A 129 1.86 10.17 17.41
N ARG A 130 1.81 10.28 18.75
CA ARG A 130 0.59 10.09 19.56
C ARG A 130 -0.56 11.01 19.16
N ARG A 131 -0.30 12.11 18.44
CA ARG A 131 -1.34 12.98 17.90
C ARG A 131 -2.28 12.27 16.92
N PHE A 132 -1.82 11.20 16.27
CA PHE A 132 -2.59 10.45 15.27
C PHE A 132 -3.18 9.14 15.81
N TYR A 133 -2.93 8.81 17.08
CA TYR A 133 -3.45 7.59 17.72
C TYR A 133 -4.97 7.45 17.66
N PRO A 134 -5.79 8.52 17.70
CA PRO A 134 -7.23 8.39 17.52
C PRO A 134 -7.64 7.67 16.22
N LEU A 135 -6.85 7.76 15.14
CA LEU A 135 -7.10 7.02 13.91
C LEU A 135 -6.88 5.51 14.10
N TYR A 136 -5.87 5.12 14.88
CA TYR A 136 -5.54 3.72 15.14
C TYR A 136 -6.51 3.11 16.15
N GLU A 137 -6.91 3.87 17.18
CA GLU A 137 -7.99 3.51 18.08
C GLU A 137 -9.28 3.22 17.31
N LYS A 138 -9.61 4.08 16.33
CA LYS A 138 -10.75 3.87 15.43
C LYS A 138 -10.56 2.62 14.55
N CYS A 139 -9.36 2.36 14.03
CA CYS A 139 -9.09 1.11 13.28
C CYS A 139 -9.31 -0.14 14.15
N VAL A 140 -8.88 -0.11 15.42
CA VAL A 140 -9.11 -1.20 16.39
C VAL A 140 -10.61 -1.38 16.66
N GLU A 141 -11.34 -0.29 16.92
CA GLU A 141 -12.80 -0.32 17.11
C GLU A 141 -13.52 -0.97 15.92
N LEU A 142 -13.13 -0.58 14.71
CA LEU A 142 -13.69 -1.08 13.46
C LEU A 142 -13.18 -2.47 13.07
N SER A 143 -12.18 -3.00 13.78
CA SER A 143 -11.50 -4.27 13.46
C SER A 143 -10.92 -4.31 12.04
N VAL A 144 -10.38 -3.19 11.56
CA VAL A 144 -9.76 -3.08 10.24
C VAL A 144 -8.25 -2.85 10.30
N PRO A 145 -7.48 -3.36 9.33
CA PRO A 145 -6.05 -3.12 9.22
C PRO A 145 -5.68 -1.69 8.84
N VAL A 146 -4.45 -1.30 9.17
CA VAL A 146 -3.80 -0.08 8.69
C VAL A 146 -2.56 -0.42 7.85
N GLN A 147 -2.43 0.24 6.70
CA GLN A 147 -1.28 0.18 5.83
C GLN A 147 -0.43 1.45 5.95
N PHE A 148 0.88 1.31 6.04
CA PHE A 148 1.82 2.43 6.02
C PHE A 148 2.85 2.26 4.93
N HIS A 149 3.04 3.31 4.12
CA HIS A 149 4.15 3.38 3.18
C HIS A 149 5.50 3.27 3.90
N THR A 150 6.29 2.24 3.59
CA THR A 150 7.65 2.08 4.14
C THR A 150 8.73 2.05 3.07
N GLY A 151 9.94 2.45 3.43
CA GLY A 151 11.07 2.53 2.51
C GLY A 151 11.07 3.78 1.64
N THR A 152 11.93 3.78 0.63
CA THR A 152 12.04 4.87 -0.34
C THR A 152 10.84 4.90 -1.28
N THR A 153 10.70 6.01 -2.02
CA THR A 153 9.65 6.21 -3.00
C THR A 153 10.20 6.84 -4.29
N GLY A 154 9.48 6.64 -5.39
CA GLY A 154 9.69 7.38 -6.63
C GLY A 154 9.20 8.84 -6.57
N LEU A 155 8.30 9.18 -5.64
CA LEU A 155 7.78 10.55 -5.52
C LEU A 155 8.92 11.54 -5.28
N GLY A 156 9.05 12.52 -6.19
CA GLY A 156 10.11 13.53 -6.13
C GLY A 156 11.52 13.00 -6.44
N ALA A 157 11.70 11.70 -6.72
CA ALA A 157 13.00 11.14 -7.05
C ALA A 157 13.59 11.81 -8.31
N GLY A 158 14.90 12.07 -8.30
CA GLY A 158 15.59 12.75 -9.39
C GLY A 158 15.37 14.27 -9.46
N THR A 159 14.50 14.84 -8.63
CA THR A 159 14.28 16.30 -8.54
C THR A 159 15.18 16.96 -7.49
N PRO A 160 15.49 18.27 -7.60
CA PRO A 160 16.21 19.01 -6.58
C PRO A 160 15.56 18.88 -5.19
N GLY A 161 16.32 18.35 -4.23
CA GLY A 161 15.85 18.18 -2.85
C GLY A 161 14.66 17.24 -2.67
N GLY A 162 14.33 16.40 -3.66
CA GLY A 162 13.20 15.47 -3.57
C GLY A 162 11.84 16.16 -3.45
N MET A 163 11.69 17.37 -4.02
CA MET A 163 10.52 18.24 -3.81
C MET A 163 10.21 18.54 -2.32
N GLY A 164 11.21 18.43 -1.44
CA GLY A 164 11.06 18.63 0.00
C GLY A 164 10.48 17.43 0.76
N LEU A 165 10.21 16.32 0.08
CA LEU A 165 9.77 15.06 0.67
C LEU A 165 10.89 14.45 1.53
N LYS A 166 10.53 13.88 2.68
CA LYS A 166 11.50 13.37 3.66
C LYS A 166 11.30 11.90 3.92
N LEU A 167 12.31 11.09 3.56
CA LEU A 167 12.31 9.64 3.76
C LEU A 167 12.20 9.20 5.24
N LYS A 168 12.50 10.08 6.19
CA LYS A 168 12.37 9.75 7.63
C LYS A 168 10.94 9.35 8.02
N TYR A 169 9.91 9.79 7.30
CA TYR A 169 8.52 9.44 7.59
C TYR A 169 8.15 8.00 7.19
N THR A 170 9.04 7.28 6.52
CA THR A 170 8.78 5.94 5.95
C THR A 170 9.77 4.89 6.45
N GLN A 171 10.61 5.23 7.44
CA GLN A 171 11.46 4.25 8.09
C GLN A 171 10.59 3.27 8.91
N PRO A 172 10.71 1.95 8.70
CA PRO A 172 9.77 0.98 9.26
C PRO A 172 9.86 0.87 10.77
N ILE A 173 10.97 1.27 11.42
CA ILE A 173 11.11 1.20 12.88
C ILE A 173 10.01 1.94 13.64
N TYR A 174 9.41 2.98 13.05
CA TYR A 174 8.27 3.70 13.66
C TYR A 174 6.99 2.87 13.72
N LEU A 175 6.89 1.78 12.95
CA LEU A 175 5.77 0.84 13.06
C LEU A 175 5.90 -0.06 14.30
N ASP A 176 7.10 -0.22 14.87
CA ASP A 176 7.32 -1.03 16.07
C ASP A 176 6.51 -0.50 17.26
N ASP A 177 6.58 0.83 17.48
CA ASP A 177 5.86 1.54 18.53
C ASP A 177 4.34 1.39 18.34
N VAL A 178 3.83 1.61 17.12
CA VAL A 178 2.40 1.47 16.82
C VAL A 178 1.93 0.04 17.08
N ALA A 179 2.69 -0.96 16.64
CA ALA A 179 2.34 -2.36 16.88
C ALA A 179 2.41 -2.75 18.37
N ALA A 180 3.33 -2.15 19.13
CA ALA A 180 3.45 -2.35 20.58
C ALA A 180 2.27 -1.74 21.36
N ASP A 181 1.93 -0.50 21.02
CA ASP A 181 0.90 0.28 21.70
C ASP A 181 -0.53 -0.20 21.34
N PHE A 182 -0.70 -0.81 20.15
CA PHE A 182 -1.96 -1.35 19.66
C PHE A 182 -1.86 -2.84 19.31
N PRO A 183 -1.76 -3.74 20.31
CA PRO A 183 -1.59 -5.18 20.06
C PRO A 183 -2.77 -5.84 19.33
N GLY A 184 -3.96 -5.21 19.36
CA GLY A 184 -5.15 -5.65 18.62
C GLY A 184 -5.23 -5.14 17.17
N LEU A 185 -4.32 -4.26 16.75
CA LEU A 185 -4.31 -3.67 15.42
C LEU A 185 -3.45 -4.49 14.46
N THR A 186 -4.01 -4.84 13.30
CA THR A 186 -3.24 -5.38 12.18
C THR A 186 -2.50 -4.24 11.48
N VAL A 187 -1.17 -4.25 11.54
CA VAL A 187 -0.30 -3.24 10.92
C VAL A 187 0.39 -3.85 9.71
N ILE A 188 0.32 -3.18 8.56
CA ILE A 188 0.93 -3.63 7.31
C ILE A 188 1.94 -2.58 6.85
N GLY A 189 3.21 -2.99 6.75
CA GLY A 189 4.24 -2.20 6.07
C GLY A 189 4.15 -2.40 4.56
N CYS A 190 3.86 -1.34 3.82
CA CYS A 190 3.86 -1.37 2.36
C CYS A 190 5.28 -1.35 1.81
N HIS A 191 5.46 -1.99 0.65
CA HIS A 191 6.75 -2.17 -0.03
C HIS A 191 7.72 -3.04 0.80
N PRO A 192 8.84 -3.53 0.21
CA PRO A 192 9.86 -4.25 0.98
C PRO A 192 10.69 -3.35 1.91
N SER A 193 10.22 -2.15 2.29
CA SER A 193 10.92 -1.23 3.19
C SER A 193 12.36 -0.86 2.81
N TRP A 194 12.79 -1.01 1.54
CA TRP A 194 14.16 -0.68 1.13
C TRP A 194 14.47 0.80 1.41
N PRO A 195 15.62 1.16 2.03
CA PRO A 195 16.77 0.31 2.32
C PRO A 195 16.73 -0.40 3.69
N TRP A 196 15.74 -0.12 4.54
CA TRP A 196 15.62 -0.63 5.92
C TRP A 196 14.98 -2.02 6.03
N GLN A 197 15.33 -2.93 5.13
CA GLN A 197 14.79 -4.29 5.12
C GLN A 197 15.12 -5.07 6.40
N SER A 198 16.30 -4.86 6.96
CA SER A 198 16.72 -5.51 8.22
C SER A 198 15.87 -5.06 9.41
N GLU A 199 15.49 -3.78 9.48
CA GLU A 199 14.57 -3.26 10.50
C GLU A 199 13.19 -3.91 10.34
N MET A 200 12.65 -3.94 9.12
CA MET A 200 11.34 -4.55 8.88
C MET A 200 11.32 -6.06 9.21
N ILE A 201 12.39 -6.79 8.86
CA ILE A 201 12.54 -8.21 9.26
C ILE A 201 12.51 -8.36 10.78
N ALA A 202 13.23 -7.51 11.52
CA ALA A 202 13.25 -7.58 12.98
C ALA A 202 11.84 -7.37 13.57
N ILE A 203 11.09 -6.39 13.05
CA ILE A 203 9.71 -6.11 13.47
C ILE A 203 8.80 -7.30 13.14
N LEU A 204 8.86 -7.83 11.93
CA LEU A 204 8.01 -8.96 11.50
C LEU A 204 8.25 -10.23 12.30
N LEU A 205 9.49 -10.48 12.71
CA LEU A 205 9.85 -11.61 13.56
C LEU A 205 9.39 -11.42 15.01
N HIS A 206 9.31 -10.17 15.48
CA HIS A 206 9.01 -9.86 16.88
C HIS A 206 7.51 -9.61 17.14
N LYS A 207 6.80 -8.97 16.22
CA LYS A 207 5.40 -8.55 16.38
C LYS A 207 4.47 -9.51 15.63
N GLU A 208 3.57 -10.17 16.36
CA GLU A 208 2.60 -11.10 15.76
C GLU A 208 1.64 -10.37 14.80
N ASN A 209 1.21 -9.17 15.16
CA ASN A 209 0.23 -8.33 14.46
C ASN A 209 0.81 -7.45 13.34
N VAL A 210 2.11 -7.58 13.03
CA VAL A 210 2.74 -6.87 11.90
C VAL A 210 2.92 -7.81 10.71
N TYR A 211 2.59 -7.28 9.54
CA TYR A 211 2.69 -7.92 8.23
C TYR A 211 3.35 -6.97 7.23
N MET A 212 3.73 -7.49 6.07
CA MET A 212 4.24 -6.66 4.98
C MET A 212 3.62 -7.05 3.65
N GLU A 213 3.62 -6.12 2.71
CA GLU A 213 3.34 -6.38 1.31
C GLU A 213 4.47 -5.84 0.42
N THR A 214 4.66 -6.39 -0.77
CA THR A 214 5.90 -6.22 -1.56
C THR A 214 5.80 -5.30 -2.77
N SER A 215 4.78 -4.46 -2.84
CA SER A 215 4.52 -3.53 -3.93
C SER A 215 5.71 -2.60 -4.26
N GLY A 216 5.77 -2.13 -5.50
CA GLY A 216 6.68 -1.07 -5.94
C GLY A 216 8.10 -1.56 -6.24
N TRP A 217 8.38 -2.83 -5.98
CA TRP A 217 9.70 -3.42 -6.16
C TRP A 217 9.61 -4.81 -6.81
N SER A 218 10.52 -5.06 -7.75
CA SER A 218 10.77 -6.43 -8.21
C SER A 218 11.49 -7.20 -7.10
N PRO A 219 11.11 -8.47 -6.82
CA PRO A 219 11.75 -9.30 -5.80
C PRO A 219 13.25 -9.52 -6.08
N LYS A 220 13.69 -9.32 -7.33
CA LYS A 220 15.10 -9.28 -7.72
C LYS A 220 15.95 -8.36 -6.84
N TYR A 221 15.38 -7.25 -6.37
CA TYR A 221 16.09 -6.23 -5.59
C TYR A 221 15.93 -6.39 -4.08
N PHE A 222 15.25 -7.44 -3.60
CA PHE A 222 15.22 -7.73 -2.18
C PHE A 222 16.62 -8.14 -1.70
N THR A 223 16.93 -7.79 -0.47
CA THR A 223 18.16 -8.22 0.19
C THR A 223 18.19 -9.75 0.32
N PRO A 224 19.36 -10.40 0.28
CA PRO A 224 19.47 -11.84 0.50
C PRO A 224 18.80 -12.30 1.80
N GLU A 225 18.86 -11.48 2.85
CA GLU A 225 18.23 -11.72 4.14
C GLU A 225 16.70 -11.76 4.00
N LEU A 226 16.10 -10.74 3.38
CA LEU A 226 14.64 -10.72 3.17
C LEU A 226 14.19 -11.92 2.35
N LYS A 227 14.92 -12.27 1.28
CA LYS A 227 14.59 -13.43 0.46
C LYS A 227 14.60 -14.74 1.25
N LYS A 228 15.65 -14.94 2.05
CA LYS A 228 15.77 -16.10 2.92
C LYS A 228 14.63 -16.17 3.94
N GLU A 229 14.27 -15.04 4.55
CA GLU A 229 13.21 -15.00 5.56
C GLU A 229 11.82 -15.25 4.97
N ILE A 230 11.52 -14.75 3.78
CA ILE A 230 10.26 -15.04 3.06
C ILE A 230 10.11 -16.54 2.80
N ALA A 231 11.19 -17.22 2.41
CA ALA A 231 11.17 -18.67 2.22
C ALA A 231 10.99 -19.46 3.54
N GLY A 232 11.28 -18.84 4.67
CA GLY A 232 11.34 -19.48 5.98
C GLY A 232 10.32 -18.91 6.96
N ARG A 233 10.80 -18.11 7.92
CA ARG A 233 10.02 -17.66 9.09
C ARG A 233 8.94 -16.65 8.74
N LEU A 234 9.08 -15.91 7.64
CA LEU A 234 8.15 -14.85 7.22
C LEU A 234 7.17 -15.29 6.13
N GLN A 235 7.17 -16.58 5.74
CA GLN A 235 6.29 -17.09 4.68
C GLN A 235 4.79 -16.83 4.94
N ASP A 236 4.39 -16.68 6.22
CA ASP A 236 3.01 -16.39 6.65
C ASP A 236 2.81 -14.89 6.98
N LYS A 237 3.77 -14.03 6.64
CA LYS A 237 3.71 -12.59 6.95
C LYS A 237 3.83 -11.66 5.75
N VAL A 238 4.03 -12.20 4.56
CA VAL A 238 4.27 -11.42 3.34
C VAL A 238 3.12 -11.63 2.35
N MET A 239 2.55 -10.53 1.85
CA MET A 239 1.52 -10.50 0.83
C MET A 239 2.04 -9.89 -0.47
N PHE A 240 1.41 -10.27 -1.58
CA PHE A 240 1.66 -9.66 -2.87
C PHE A 240 1.00 -8.29 -2.99
N GLY A 241 1.79 -7.32 -3.42
CA GLY A 241 1.32 -6.03 -3.91
C GLY A 241 2.09 -5.67 -5.17
N SER A 242 1.49 -4.91 -6.09
CA SER A 242 2.16 -4.55 -7.35
C SER A 242 2.65 -3.11 -7.41
N ASP A 243 1.98 -2.20 -6.70
CA ASP A 243 2.09 -0.74 -6.91
C ASP A 243 1.67 -0.36 -8.33
N TYR A 244 0.72 -1.11 -8.91
CA TYR A 244 0.18 -0.84 -10.23
C TYR A 244 -0.25 0.63 -10.33
N PRO A 245 0.05 1.32 -11.44
CA PRO A 245 0.62 0.82 -12.69
C PRO A 245 2.16 0.93 -12.80
N VAL A 246 2.88 1.16 -11.70
CA VAL A 246 4.33 1.39 -11.72
C VAL A 246 5.11 0.19 -12.27
N LEU A 247 4.74 -1.02 -11.86
CA LEU A 247 5.29 -2.27 -12.37
C LEU A 247 4.18 -3.10 -13.03
N THR A 248 4.48 -3.71 -14.17
CA THR A 248 3.53 -4.59 -14.85
C THR A 248 3.43 -5.93 -14.13
N TYR A 249 2.22 -6.51 -14.09
CA TYR A 249 2.01 -7.83 -13.51
C TYR A 249 2.86 -8.92 -14.18
N GLU A 250 2.99 -8.88 -15.51
CA GLU A 250 3.83 -9.82 -16.26
C GLU A 250 5.27 -9.81 -15.74
N ARG A 251 5.85 -8.62 -15.56
CA ARG A 251 7.21 -8.47 -15.02
C ARG A 251 7.28 -9.01 -13.60
N LEU A 252 6.36 -8.61 -12.72
CA LEU A 252 6.37 -9.02 -11.32
C LEU A 252 6.27 -10.53 -11.18
N PHE A 253 5.34 -11.16 -11.89
CA PHE A 253 5.15 -12.60 -11.87
C PHE A 253 6.37 -13.35 -12.38
N ARG A 254 6.93 -12.93 -13.52
CA ARG A 254 8.18 -13.50 -14.04
C ARG A 254 9.32 -13.37 -13.04
N ASP A 255 9.46 -12.20 -12.43
CA ASP A 255 10.56 -11.93 -11.49
C ASP A 255 10.38 -12.74 -10.19
N TRP A 256 9.16 -12.92 -9.69
CA TRP A 256 8.86 -13.82 -8.55
C TRP A 256 9.13 -15.29 -8.89
N ASP A 257 8.70 -15.76 -10.05
CA ASP A 257 8.94 -17.12 -10.52
C ASP A 257 10.45 -17.39 -10.65
N ALA A 258 11.24 -16.38 -11.07
CA ALA A 258 12.69 -16.47 -11.22
C ALA A 258 13.47 -16.52 -9.89
N GLU A 259 12.89 -16.07 -8.77
CA GLU A 259 13.52 -16.21 -7.45
C GLU A 259 13.58 -17.66 -6.95
N GLY A 260 12.78 -18.56 -7.53
CA GLY A 260 12.86 -20.00 -7.25
C GLY A 260 12.31 -20.42 -5.88
N TYR A 261 11.37 -19.66 -5.33
CA TYR A 261 10.67 -20.06 -4.11
C TYR A 261 9.86 -21.36 -4.31
N PRO A 262 9.68 -22.19 -3.27
CA PRO A 262 8.76 -23.31 -3.31
C PRO A 262 7.34 -22.84 -3.66
N ALA A 263 6.61 -23.64 -4.44
CA ALA A 263 5.24 -23.31 -4.86
C ALA A 263 4.30 -23.00 -3.68
N ALA A 264 4.45 -23.68 -2.55
CA ALA A 264 3.68 -23.42 -1.33
C ALA A 264 3.95 -22.04 -0.71
N VAL A 265 5.18 -21.51 -0.85
CA VAL A 265 5.50 -20.15 -0.39
C VAL A 265 4.90 -19.12 -1.35
N LEU A 266 4.98 -19.35 -2.67
CA LEU A 266 4.37 -18.46 -3.65
C LEU A 266 2.84 -18.41 -3.53
N ASP A 267 2.17 -19.53 -3.26
CA ASP A 267 0.72 -19.56 -2.98
C ASP A 267 0.36 -18.71 -1.76
N LYS A 268 1.17 -18.76 -0.69
CA LYS A 268 0.98 -17.91 0.48
C LYS A 268 1.13 -16.42 0.13
N VAL A 269 2.21 -16.06 -0.55
CA VAL A 269 2.49 -14.67 -0.94
C VAL A 269 1.39 -14.13 -1.86
N PHE A 270 1.00 -14.89 -2.89
CA PHE A 270 0.04 -14.43 -3.89
C PHE A 270 -1.41 -14.49 -3.44
N LEU A 271 -1.80 -15.40 -2.53
CA LEU A 271 -3.21 -15.63 -2.21
C LEU A 271 -3.46 -15.84 -0.71
N ALA A 272 -2.86 -16.87 -0.12
CA ALA A 272 -3.34 -17.38 1.16
C ALA A 272 -3.15 -16.38 2.32
N ASN A 273 -2.05 -15.62 2.30
CA ASN A 273 -1.80 -14.60 3.33
C ASN A 273 -2.78 -13.45 3.24
N ALA A 274 -3.05 -12.92 2.03
CA ALA A 274 -4.02 -11.85 1.85
C ALA A 274 -5.41 -12.26 2.34
N ARG A 275 -5.88 -13.46 1.98
CA ARG A 275 -7.17 -14.00 2.48
C ARG A 275 -7.23 -14.09 3.99
N ARG A 276 -6.19 -14.65 4.63
CA ARG A 276 -6.16 -14.84 6.08
C ARG A 276 -6.04 -13.51 6.84
N ILE A 277 -5.11 -12.65 6.44
CA ILE A 277 -4.77 -11.41 7.16
C ILE A 277 -5.88 -10.38 7.00
N LEU A 278 -6.43 -10.25 5.79
CA LEU A 278 -7.45 -9.26 5.45
C LEU A 278 -8.88 -9.82 5.54
N ARG A 279 -9.04 -11.10 5.91
CA ARG A 279 -10.33 -11.80 6.03
C ARG A 279 -11.17 -11.75 4.73
N LEU A 280 -10.48 -11.86 3.59
CA LEU A 280 -11.13 -11.92 2.27
C LEU A 280 -11.66 -13.34 1.99
N PRO A 281 -12.73 -13.48 1.20
CA PRO A 281 -13.31 -14.78 0.84
C PRO A 281 -12.39 -15.68 -0.02
#